data_AF-A0A0D8I9L6-F1
#
_entry.id   AF-A0A0D8I9L6-F1
#
_cell.length_a   1.000
_cell.length_b   1.000
_cell.length_c   1.000
_cell.angle_alpha   90.00
_cell.angle_beta   90.00
_cell.angle_gamma   90.00
#
_symmetry.space_group_name_H-M   'P 1'
#
loop_
_entity.id
_entity.type
_entity.pdbx_description
1 polymer ?
#
loop_
_entity_poly.entity_id
_entity_poly.type
_entity_poly.pdbx_seq_one_letter_code
_entity_poly.pdbx_strand_id
1 'polypeptide(L)'
;MNLDFSVFLNPSVILLVGILTYLVTKNSNRHSVARDRLISAYHPIFIAIEPYLYKDVNVKFALEFIDKFNTINENFSLYIYPSLRYRVILLHESILHNHPSEVMNEHWRIICNYIDAEYDDLCKLAHMPLRSTAYRINCDQYYNKLELLFAIIKLHLPTLFFFLLLFASFIYSSKP
;
A
#
# COMPACT_ATOMS: atom_id res chain seq x y z
N MET A 1 25.25 41.06 -4.26
CA MET A 1 24.62 40.44 -3.09
C MET A 1 25.56 39.33 -2.64
N ASN A 2 26.52 39.69 -1.78
CA ASN A 2 27.55 38.76 -1.32
C ASN A 2 26.90 37.81 -0.31
N LEU A 3 26.76 36.54 -0.70
CA LEU A 3 26.51 35.47 0.27
C LEU A 3 27.77 35.37 1.13
N ASP A 4 27.70 35.90 2.35
CA ASP A 4 28.82 35.89 3.29
C ASP A 4 29.29 34.45 3.53
N PHE A 5 30.55 34.19 3.17
CA PHE A 5 31.23 32.90 3.34
C PHE A 5 31.27 32.45 4.82
N SER A 6 31.07 33.38 5.75
CA SER A 6 30.98 33.15 7.19
C SER A 6 29.75 32.32 7.61
N VAL A 7 28.67 32.35 6.82
CA VAL A 7 27.47 31.53 7.08
C VAL A 7 27.75 30.04 6.84
N PHE A 8 28.60 29.72 5.85
CA PHE A 8 29.02 28.33 5.56
C PHE A 8 30.05 27.78 6.54
N LEU A 9 30.79 28.65 7.24
CA LEU A 9 31.74 28.26 8.30
C LEU A 9 31.07 28.08 9.66
N ASN A 10 29.78 28.36 9.78
CA ASN A 10 29.06 28.15 11.02
C ASN A 10 28.86 26.64 11.24
N PRO A 11 29.42 26.04 12.31
CA PRO A 11 29.32 24.60 12.56
C PRO A 11 27.88 24.11 12.66
N SER A 12 26.92 24.96 13.06
CA SER A 12 25.50 24.62 13.08
C SER A 12 24.90 24.45 11.68
N VAL A 13 25.31 25.27 10.71
CA VAL A 13 24.85 25.19 9.32
C VAL A 13 25.42 23.93 8.66
N ILE A 14 26.70 23.62 8.90
CA ILE A 14 27.35 22.40 8.41
C ILE A 14 26.66 21.15 8.97
N LEU A 15 26.38 21.14 10.28
CA LEU A 15 25.69 20.04 10.94
C LEU A 15 24.26 19.85 10.38
N LEU A 16 23.52 20.93 10.18
CA LEU A 16 22.17 20.89 9.60
C LEU A 16 22.20 20.38 8.14
N VAL A 17 23.11 20.87 7.32
CA VAL A 17 23.30 20.39 5.94
C VAL A 17 23.71 18.91 5.92
N GLY A 18 24.59 18.49 6.83
CA GLY A 18 25.00 17.09 6.97
C GLY A 18 23.83 16.17 7.33
N ILE A 19 23.00 16.57 8.30
CA ILE A 19 21.79 15.84 8.68
C ILE A 19 20.81 15.75 7.50
N LEU A 20 20.53 16.87 6.83
CA LEU A 20 19.63 16.89 5.68
C LEU A 20 20.14 16.01 4.53
N THR A 21 21.44 16.09 4.22
CA THR A 21 22.06 15.29 3.18
C THR A 21 21.98 13.79 3.50
N TYR A 22 22.23 13.41 4.76
CA TYR A 22 22.08 12.03 5.21
C TYR A 22 20.63 11.54 5.07
N LEU A 23 19.65 12.35 5.52
CA LEU A 23 18.23 12.02 5.42
C LEU A 23 17.78 11.86 3.96
N VAL A 24 18.19 12.78 3.08
CA VAL A 24 17.87 12.74 1.64
C VAL A 24 18.50 11.52 0.98
N THR A 25 19.79 11.26 1.22
CA THR A 25 20.50 10.12 0.62
C THR A 25 19.92 8.79 1.08
N LYS A 26 19.61 8.66 2.38
CA LYS A 26 18.97 7.47 2.94
C LYS A 26 17.60 7.21 2.31
N ASN A 27 16.83 8.25 2.05
CA ASN A 27 15.52 8.13 1.41
C ASN A 27 15.63 7.87 -0.09
N SER A 28 16.63 8.43 -0.79
CA SER A 28 16.85 8.21 -2.22
C SER A 28 17.08 6.74 -2.56
N ASN A 29 17.92 6.05 -1.77
CA ASN A 29 18.18 4.62 -1.98
C ASN A 29 16.91 3.78 -1.72
N ARG A 30 16.12 4.14 -0.71
CA ARG A 30 14.86 3.46 -0.40
C ARG A 30 13.81 3.67 -1.51
N HIS A 31 13.74 4.87 -2.07
CA HIS A 31 12.85 5.21 -3.19
C HIS A 31 13.18 4.36 -4.42
N SER A 32 14.45 4.30 -4.82
CA SER A 32 14.88 3.49 -5.98
C SER A 32 14.53 2.02 -5.81
N VAL A 33 14.89 1.43 -4.66
CA VAL A 33 14.59 0.01 -4.40
C VAL A 33 13.09 -0.24 -4.33
N ALA A 34 12.31 0.65 -3.71
CA ALA A 34 10.86 0.53 -3.68
C ALA A 34 10.25 0.57 -5.08
N ARG A 35 10.75 1.47 -5.94
CA ARG A 35 10.33 1.59 -7.33
C ARG A 35 10.64 0.32 -8.13
N ASP A 36 11.84 -0.25 -7.97
CA ASP A 36 12.23 -1.48 -8.68
C ASP A 36 11.38 -2.68 -8.24
N ARG A 37 11.12 -2.81 -6.93
CA ARG A 37 10.22 -3.83 -6.37
C ARG A 37 8.79 -3.67 -6.88
N LEU A 38 8.32 -2.43 -6.94
CA LEU A 38 6.97 -2.11 -7.41
C LEU A 38 6.81 -2.49 -8.88
N ILE A 39 7.67 -1.98 -9.77
CA ILE A 39 7.54 -2.15 -11.21
C ILE A 39 7.74 -3.61 -11.61
N SER A 40 8.75 -4.27 -11.04
CA SER A 40 9.18 -5.59 -11.50
C SER A 40 8.35 -6.73 -10.92
N ALA A 41 7.89 -6.60 -9.67
CA ALA A 41 7.21 -7.68 -8.96
C ALA A 41 5.79 -7.32 -8.51
N TYR A 42 5.63 -6.30 -7.66
CA TYR A 42 4.34 -6.09 -6.99
C TYR A 42 3.25 -5.52 -7.89
N HIS A 43 3.58 -4.69 -8.86
CA HIS A 43 2.61 -4.17 -9.82
C HIS A 43 2.03 -5.27 -10.73
N PRO A 44 2.82 -6.13 -11.41
CA PRO A 44 2.25 -7.21 -12.22
C PRO A 44 1.49 -8.24 -11.39
N ILE A 45 1.90 -8.49 -10.13
CA ILE A 45 1.15 -9.32 -9.18
C ILE A 45 -0.19 -8.64 -8.84
N PHE A 46 -0.16 -7.36 -8.48
CA PHE A 46 -1.36 -6.61 -8.08
C PHE A 46 -2.40 -6.57 -9.20
N ILE A 47 -2.00 -6.24 -10.43
CA ILE A 47 -2.89 -6.24 -11.60
C ILE A 47 -3.52 -7.61 -11.85
N ALA A 48 -2.82 -8.71 -11.56
CA ALA A 48 -3.36 -10.05 -11.71
C ALA A 48 -4.50 -10.34 -10.73
N ILE A 49 -4.39 -9.85 -9.49
CA ILE A 49 -5.37 -10.15 -8.43
C ILE A 49 -6.46 -9.10 -8.32
N GLU A 50 -6.23 -7.87 -8.79
CA GLU A 50 -7.09 -6.71 -8.55
C GLU A 50 -8.59 -6.97 -8.82
N PRO A 51 -9.00 -7.66 -9.91
CA PRO A 51 -10.42 -7.93 -10.17
C PRO A 51 -11.09 -8.80 -9.08
N TYR A 52 -10.30 -9.66 -8.44
CA TYR A 52 -10.71 -10.64 -7.42
C TYR A 52 -10.18 -10.31 -6.02
N LEU A 53 -9.67 -9.10 -5.82
CA LEU A 53 -9.10 -8.67 -4.55
C LEU A 53 -10.18 -8.75 -3.45
N TYR A 54 -9.92 -9.55 -2.42
CA TYR A 54 -10.82 -9.87 -1.29
C TYR A 54 -12.14 -10.59 -1.64
N LYS A 55 -12.34 -10.98 -2.91
CA LYS A 55 -13.48 -11.77 -3.39
C LYS A 55 -13.15 -13.26 -3.37
N ASP A 56 -14.17 -14.10 -3.26
CA ASP A 56 -14.01 -15.54 -3.37
C ASP A 56 -13.58 -15.92 -4.79
N VAL A 57 -12.67 -16.88 -4.89
CA VAL A 57 -12.09 -17.32 -6.16
C VAL A 57 -12.41 -18.78 -6.42
N ASN A 58 -12.35 -19.17 -7.69
CA ASN A 58 -12.42 -20.57 -8.07
C ASN A 58 -11.00 -21.16 -8.19
N VAL A 59 -10.92 -22.49 -8.16
CA VAL A 59 -9.65 -23.23 -8.24
C VAL A 59 -8.87 -22.88 -9.51
N LYS A 60 -9.55 -22.74 -10.65
CA LYS A 60 -8.92 -22.42 -11.93
C LYS A 60 -8.16 -21.09 -11.86
N PHE A 61 -8.83 -20.04 -11.40
CA PHE A 61 -8.23 -18.71 -11.26
C PHE A 61 -7.09 -18.72 -10.23
N ALA A 62 -7.25 -19.43 -9.11
CA ALA A 62 -6.20 -19.55 -8.11
C ALA A 62 -4.93 -20.21 -8.66
N LEU A 63 -5.07 -21.27 -9.46
CA LEU A 63 -3.93 -21.92 -10.13
C LEU A 63 -3.28 -21.00 -11.18
N GLU A 64 -4.07 -20.32 -12.02
CA GLU A 64 -3.55 -19.34 -12.99
C GLU A 64 -2.75 -18.22 -12.29
N PHE A 65 -3.23 -17.75 -11.13
CA PHE A 65 -2.50 -16.80 -10.30
C PHE A 65 -1.20 -17.38 -9.74
N ILE A 66 -1.22 -18.61 -9.21
CA ILE A 66 -0.03 -19.28 -8.66
C ILE A 66 1.05 -19.40 -9.73
N ASP A 67 0.70 -19.83 -10.94
CA ASP A 67 1.64 -19.96 -12.05
C ASP A 67 2.28 -18.60 -12.42
N LYS A 68 1.45 -17.56 -12.50
CA LYS A 68 1.93 -16.19 -12.77
C LYS A 68 2.82 -15.68 -11.64
N PHE A 69 2.44 -15.93 -10.38
CA PHE A 69 3.24 -15.56 -9.22
C PHE A 69 4.60 -16.26 -9.22
N ASN A 70 4.63 -17.57 -9.50
CA ASN A 70 5.86 -18.35 -9.56
C ASN A 70 6.80 -17.84 -10.64
N THR A 71 6.27 -17.53 -11.84
CA THR A 71 7.04 -16.94 -12.94
C THR A 71 7.70 -15.61 -12.52
N ILE A 72 6.98 -14.75 -11.79
CA ILE A 72 7.53 -13.48 -11.30
C ILE A 72 8.56 -13.75 -10.20
N ASN A 73 8.28 -14.70 -9.31
CA ASN A 73 9.16 -15.05 -8.19
C ASN A 73 10.49 -15.68 -8.63
N GLU A 74 10.51 -16.46 -9.71
CA GLU A 74 11.73 -16.99 -10.28
C GLU A 74 12.62 -15.87 -10.85
N ASN A 75 12.02 -14.92 -11.57
CA ASN A 75 12.74 -13.81 -12.19
C ASN A 75 13.16 -12.71 -11.21
N PHE A 76 12.37 -12.48 -10.16
CA PHE A 76 12.50 -11.34 -9.23
C PHE A 76 12.44 -11.76 -7.77
N SER A 77 13.04 -12.90 -7.43
CA SER A 77 12.97 -13.48 -6.07
C SER A 77 13.28 -12.46 -4.98
N LEU A 78 14.40 -11.72 -5.07
CA LEU A 78 14.81 -10.74 -4.07
C LEU A 78 13.82 -9.60 -3.83
N TYR A 79 12.88 -9.38 -4.75
CA TYR A 79 11.89 -8.31 -4.61
C TYR A 79 10.64 -8.74 -3.85
N ILE A 80 10.40 -10.04 -3.70
CA ILE A 80 9.20 -10.59 -3.03
C ILE A 80 9.53 -11.06 -1.62
N TYR A 81 8.67 -10.70 -0.66
CA TYR A 81 8.82 -11.14 0.72
C TYR A 81 8.61 -12.66 0.88
N PRO A 82 9.45 -13.34 1.70
CA PRO A 82 9.30 -14.78 1.97
C PRO A 82 7.94 -15.15 2.56
N SER A 83 7.35 -14.26 3.36
CA SER A 83 6.01 -14.46 3.94
C SER A 83 4.94 -14.62 2.86
N LEU A 84 4.97 -13.80 1.80
CA LEU A 84 4.03 -13.92 0.69
C LEU A 84 4.22 -15.24 -0.05
N ARG A 85 5.46 -15.66 -0.32
CA ARG A 85 5.73 -16.97 -0.95
C ARG A 85 5.15 -18.11 -0.15
N TYR A 86 5.36 -18.10 1.17
CA TYR A 86 4.80 -19.11 2.06
C TYR A 86 3.27 -19.15 1.99
N ARG A 87 2.59 -18.00 1.92
CA ARG A 87 1.13 -17.96 1.76
C ARG A 87 0.66 -18.54 0.43
N VAL A 88 1.38 -18.27 -0.67
CA VAL A 88 1.06 -18.85 -1.98
C VAL A 88 1.25 -20.37 -1.98
N ILE A 89 2.28 -20.88 -1.29
CA ILE A 89 2.47 -22.33 -1.11
C ILE A 89 1.28 -22.94 -0.37
N LEU A 90 0.83 -22.33 0.74
CA LEU A 90 -0.35 -22.82 1.48
C LEU A 90 -1.63 -22.82 0.64
N LEU A 91 -1.82 -21.79 -0.19
CA LEU A 91 -2.94 -21.78 -1.14
C LEU A 91 -2.85 -22.96 -2.11
N HIS A 92 -1.66 -23.22 -2.67
CA HIS A 92 -1.46 -24.33 -3.59
C HIS A 92 -1.70 -25.69 -2.91
N GLU A 93 -1.16 -25.90 -1.71
CA GLU A 93 -1.41 -27.11 -0.91
C GLU A 93 -2.91 -27.29 -0.61
N SER A 94 -3.63 -26.21 -0.31
CA SER A 94 -5.07 -26.27 -0.05
C SER A 94 -5.86 -26.81 -1.26
N ILE A 95 -5.41 -26.45 -2.47
CA ILE A 95 -6.00 -26.91 -3.73
C ILE A 95 -5.62 -28.38 -3.99
N LEU A 96 -4.34 -28.74 -3.85
CA LEU A 96 -3.85 -30.10 -4.12
C LEU A 96 -4.49 -31.16 -3.21
N HIS A 97 -4.73 -30.81 -1.95
CA HIS A 97 -5.38 -31.69 -0.98
C HIS A 97 -6.92 -31.64 -1.01
N ASN A 98 -7.51 -30.93 -1.99
CA ASN A 98 -8.96 -30.75 -2.13
C ASN A 98 -9.65 -30.29 -0.85
N HIS A 99 -9.05 -29.31 -0.16
CA HIS A 99 -9.69 -28.70 1.00
C HIS A 99 -11.00 -28.01 0.60
N PRO A 100 -11.92 -27.80 1.57
CA PRO A 100 -13.14 -27.02 1.32
C PRO A 100 -12.82 -25.65 0.74
N SER A 101 -13.71 -25.14 -0.13
CA SER A 101 -13.54 -23.84 -0.80
C SER A 101 -13.33 -22.69 0.19
N GLU A 102 -13.90 -22.79 1.39
CA GLU A 102 -13.75 -21.82 2.47
C GLU A 102 -12.29 -21.68 2.91
N VAL A 103 -11.55 -22.79 3.01
CA VAL A 103 -10.14 -22.80 3.43
C VAL A 103 -9.26 -22.17 2.35
N MET A 104 -9.52 -22.52 1.08
CA MET A 104 -8.84 -21.90 -0.06
C MET A 104 -9.09 -20.39 -0.10
N ASN A 105 -10.34 -19.95 0.08
CA ASN A 105 -10.71 -18.54 0.08
C ASN A 105 -10.13 -17.78 1.29
N GLU A 106 -9.93 -18.45 2.43
CA GLU A 106 -9.21 -17.88 3.57
C GLU A 106 -7.74 -17.60 3.21
N HIS A 107 -7.04 -18.58 2.62
CA HIS A 107 -5.67 -18.38 2.14
C HIS A 107 -5.59 -17.28 1.08
N TRP A 108 -6.54 -17.24 0.15
CA TRP A 108 -6.65 -16.20 -0.87
C TRP A 108 -6.81 -14.81 -0.25
N ARG A 109 -7.69 -14.64 0.73
CA ARG A 109 -7.89 -13.36 1.44
C ARG A 109 -6.63 -12.89 2.15
N ILE A 110 -5.88 -13.81 2.76
CA ILE A 110 -4.60 -13.50 3.40
C ILE A 110 -3.60 -12.99 2.35
N ILE A 111 -3.49 -13.68 1.21
CA ILE A 111 -2.63 -13.27 0.09
C ILE A 111 -3.02 -11.87 -0.42
N CYS A 112 -4.33 -11.61 -0.61
CA CYS A 112 -4.84 -10.30 -0.98
C CYS A 112 -4.36 -9.22 0.00
N ASN A 113 -4.46 -9.47 1.30
CA ASN A 113 -4.04 -8.51 2.32
C ASN A 113 -2.54 -8.19 2.25
N TYR A 114 -1.68 -9.19 2.04
CA TYR A 114 -0.24 -8.97 1.88
C TYR A 114 0.08 -8.15 0.64
N ILE A 115 -0.58 -8.45 -0.49
CA ILE A 115 -0.31 -7.75 -1.76
C ILE A 115 -0.89 -6.34 -1.73
N ASP A 116 -2.10 -6.14 -1.21
CA ASP A 116 -2.76 -4.84 -1.11
C ASP A 116 -1.94 -3.85 -0.29
N ALA A 117 -1.52 -4.27 0.91
CA ALA A 117 -0.74 -3.44 1.81
C ALA A 117 0.63 -3.09 1.22
N GLU A 118 1.37 -4.11 0.75
CA GLU A 118 2.71 -3.89 0.20
C GLU A 118 2.69 -3.07 -1.09
N TYR A 119 1.69 -3.24 -1.95
CA TYR A 119 1.54 -2.46 -3.16
C TYR A 119 1.36 -0.96 -2.85
N ASP A 120 0.46 -0.61 -1.94
CA ASP A 120 0.23 0.77 -1.54
C ASP A 120 1.44 1.38 -0.81
N ASP A 121 2.12 0.61 0.04
CA ASP A 121 3.34 1.06 0.71
C ASP A 121 4.47 1.32 -0.29
N LEU A 122 4.66 0.44 -1.26
CA LEU A 122 5.64 0.63 -2.34
C LEU A 122 5.28 1.82 -3.23
N CYS A 123 4.01 2.01 -3.59
CA CYS A 123 3.56 3.19 -4.33
C CYS A 123 3.86 4.47 -3.54
N LYS A 124 3.58 4.49 -2.23
CA LYS A 124 3.88 5.65 -1.37
C LYS A 124 5.38 5.94 -1.29
N LEU A 125 6.21 4.90 -1.10
CA LEU A 125 7.66 5.01 -1.04
C LEU A 125 8.28 5.42 -2.38
N ALA A 126 7.69 4.97 -3.50
CA ALA A 126 8.13 5.29 -4.85
C ALA A 126 7.53 6.60 -5.41
N HIS A 127 6.72 7.31 -4.62
CA HIS A 127 5.98 8.51 -5.05
C HIS A 127 5.09 8.27 -6.29
N MET A 128 4.49 7.09 -6.37
CA MET A 128 3.50 6.73 -7.38
C MET A 128 2.08 7.04 -6.88
N PRO A 129 1.11 7.22 -7.81
CA PRO A 129 -0.28 7.41 -7.44
C PRO A 129 -0.82 6.26 -6.58
N LEU A 130 -1.52 6.60 -5.50
CA LEU A 130 -2.22 5.64 -4.65
C LEU A 130 -3.68 5.49 -5.12
N ARG A 131 -4.25 4.31 -4.92
CA ARG A 131 -5.69 4.10 -5.11
C ARG A 131 -6.46 4.94 -4.10
N SER A 132 -7.48 5.65 -4.58
CA SER A 132 -8.31 6.46 -3.72
C SER A 132 -9.21 5.58 -2.85
N THR A 133 -9.61 6.09 -1.68
CA THR A 133 -10.60 5.41 -0.83
C THR A 133 -11.94 5.23 -1.56
N ALA A 134 -12.33 6.19 -2.39
CA ALA A 134 -13.52 6.08 -3.24
C ALA A 134 -13.42 4.93 -4.25
N TYR A 135 -12.27 4.76 -4.91
CA TYR A 135 -12.03 3.64 -5.83
C TYR A 135 -12.16 2.29 -5.10
N ARG A 136 -11.49 2.15 -3.95
CA ARG A 136 -11.55 0.92 -3.15
C ARG A 136 -12.99 0.54 -2.76
N ILE A 137 -13.80 1.52 -2.35
CA ILE A 137 -15.22 1.30 -2.02
C ILE A 137 -16.00 0.86 -3.26
N ASN A 138 -15.84 1.55 -4.39
CA ASN A 138 -16.60 1.26 -5.62
C ASN A 138 -16.27 -0.11 -6.22
N CYS A 139 -15.07 -0.63 -5.99
CA CYS A 139 -14.62 -1.93 -6.50
C CYS A 139 -14.75 -3.08 -5.49
N ASP A 140 -15.35 -2.82 -4.32
CA ASP A 140 -15.48 -3.75 -3.20
C ASP A 140 -14.15 -4.33 -2.68
N GLN A 141 -13.11 -3.48 -2.65
CA GLN A 141 -11.75 -3.83 -2.21
C GLN A 141 -11.55 -3.57 -0.71
N TYR A 142 -12.18 -4.39 0.13
CA TYR A 142 -12.04 -4.35 1.59
C TYR A 142 -11.98 -5.75 2.19
N TYR A 143 -11.10 -5.96 3.18
CA TYR A 143 -10.90 -7.27 3.81
C TYR A 143 -12.13 -7.67 4.64
N ASN A 144 -12.77 -6.70 5.30
CA ASN A 144 -13.96 -6.92 6.10
C ASN A 144 -14.87 -5.68 6.18
N LYS A 145 -16.07 -5.86 6.76
CA LYS A 145 -17.07 -4.79 6.90
C LYS A 145 -16.62 -3.63 7.81
N LEU A 146 -15.72 -3.90 8.78
CA LEU A 146 -15.19 -2.83 9.64
C LEU A 146 -14.24 -1.93 8.86
N GLU A 147 -13.40 -2.49 8.02
CA GLU A 147 -12.53 -1.73 7.13
C GLU A 147 -13.35 -0.89 6.14
N LEU A 148 -14.43 -1.44 5.59
CA LEU A 148 -15.38 -0.67 4.78
C LEU A 148 -15.96 0.52 5.57
N LEU A 149 -16.40 0.31 6.81
CA LEU A 149 -16.92 1.39 7.66
C LEU A 149 -15.88 2.50 7.87
N PHE A 150 -14.63 2.13 8.19
CA PHE A 150 -13.54 3.11 8.34
C PHE A 150 -13.24 3.84 7.03
N ALA A 151 -13.30 3.16 5.89
CA ALA A 151 -13.12 3.76 4.57
C ALA A 151 -14.21 4.81 4.28
N ILE A 152 -15.47 4.51 4.59
CA ILE A 152 -16.60 5.45 4.44
C ILE A 152 -16.42 6.66 5.35
N ILE A 153 -16.06 6.44 6.62
CA ILE A 153 -15.79 7.53 7.58
C ILE A 153 -14.65 8.42 7.06
N LYS A 154 -13.54 7.81 6.61
CA LYS A 154 -12.39 8.53 6.06
C LYS A 154 -12.77 9.37 4.84
N LEU A 155 -13.61 8.84 3.96
CA LEU A 155 -14.09 9.55 2.76
C LEU A 155 -14.90 10.81 3.12
N HIS A 156 -15.75 10.72 4.15
CA HIS A 156 -16.61 11.83 4.58
C HIS A 156 -16.02 12.72 5.68
N LEU A 157 -14.85 12.38 6.23
CA LEU A 157 -14.20 13.12 7.30
C LEU A 157 -13.98 14.61 6.97
N PRO A 158 -13.52 15.01 5.76
CA PRO A 158 -13.36 16.42 5.42
C PRO A 158 -14.70 17.18 5.45
N THR A 159 -15.77 16.54 4.98
CA THR A 159 -17.12 17.11 4.98
C THR A 159 -17.64 17.30 6.41
N LEU A 160 -17.44 16.30 7.27
CA LEU A 160 -17.81 16.40 8.70
C LEU A 160 -17.04 17.53 9.39
N PHE A 161 -15.74 17.65 9.13
CA PHE A 161 -14.92 18.73 9.67
C PHE A 161 -15.37 20.11 9.18
N PHE A 162 -15.73 20.23 7.90
CA PHE A 162 -16.26 21.47 7.35
C PHE A 162 -17.57 21.90 8.03
N PHE A 163 -18.52 20.99 8.22
CA PHE A 163 -19.77 21.30 8.93
C PHE A 163 -19.55 21.64 10.41
N LEU A 164 -18.58 20.99 11.07
CA LEU A 164 -18.20 21.34 12.44
C LEU A 164 -17.65 22.78 12.52
N LEU A 165 -16.82 23.19 11.56
CA LEU A 165 -16.31 24.57 11.50
C LEU A 165 -17.43 25.59 11.25
N LEU A 166 -18.38 25.29 10.37
CA LEU A 166 -19.56 26.14 10.13
C LEU A 166 -20.43 26.28 11.39
N PHE A 167 -20.63 25.17 12.12
CA PHE A 167 -21.41 25.21 13.35
C PHE A 167 -20.69 26.01 14.45
N ALA A 168 -19.37 25.84 14.59
CA ALA A 168 -18.57 26.58 15.55
C ALA A 168 -18.54 28.10 15.22
N SER A 169 -18.44 28.47 13.95
CA SER A 169 -18.46 29.88 13.52
C SER A 169 -19.83 30.52 13.75
N PHE A 170 -20.92 29.78 13.50
CA PHE A 170 -22.28 30.23 13.83
C PHE A 170 -22.45 30.49 15.33
N ILE A 171 -22.01 29.55 16.19
CA ILE A 171 -22.04 29.74 17.65
C ILE A 171 -21.25 30.98 18.06
N TYR A 172 -20.03 31.14 17.53
CA TYR A 172 -19.19 32.31 17.85
C TYR A 172 -19.85 33.62 17.43
N SER A 173 -20.42 33.68 16.21
CA SER A 173 -21.12 34.87 15.72
C SER A 173 -22.44 35.18 16.46
N SER A 174 -23.01 34.19 17.15
CA SER A 174 -24.24 34.34 17.94
C SER A 174 -24.00 34.78 19.38
N LYS A 175 -22.72 34.91 19.81
CA LYS A 175 -22.40 35.54 21.09
C LYS A 175 -22.52 37.07 20.94
N PRO A 176 -23.32 37.75 21.79
CA PRO A 176 -23.48 39.20 21.76
C PRO A 176 -22.20 39.96 22.14
#